data_AF-W1XUA7-F1
#
_entry.id   AF-W1XUA7-F1
#
_cell.length_a   1.000
_cell.length_b   1.000
_cell.length_c   1.000
_cell.angle_alpha   90.00
_cell.angle_beta   90.00
_cell.angle_gamma   90.00
#
_symmetry.space_group_name_H-M   'P 1'
#
loop_
_entity.id
_entity.type
_entity.pdbx_description
1 polymer ?
#
loop_
_entity_poly.entity_id
_entity_poly.type
_entity_poly.pdbx_seq_one_letter_code
_entity_poly.pdbx_strand_id
1 'polypeptide(L)'
;LKDGEINKIDEKTKIVAFAHVSNVLGMEFPVKELTEKAHSVGAIVVLDGAQSTPHKKIDVQALDCDFFVFSGHKMCASQGIGVLYGKRDLLETMPPFLLGGDMIEYVKEQTATFNELPYKF
;
A
#
# COMPACT_ATOMS: atom_id res chain seq x y z
N LEU A 1 -5.25 5.60 19.74
CA LEU A 1 -3.79 5.64 19.98
C LEU A 1 -3.57 6.07 21.43
N LYS A 2 -2.50 5.65 22.11
CA LYS A 2 -2.18 6.23 23.43
C LYS A 2 -1.99 7.75 23.27
N ASP A 3 -2.38 8.52 24.28
CA ASP A 3 -2.27 9.99 24.24
C ASP A 3 -0.85 10.41 23.84
N GLY A 4 -0.74 11.13 22.72
CA GLY A 4 0.52 11.69 22.20
C GLY A 4 1.27 10.85 21.15
N GLU A 5 0.91 9.60 20.87
CA GLU A 5 1.65 8.82 19.84
C GLU A 5 1.50 9.39 18.42
N ILE A 6 0.35 10.00 18.13
CA ILE A 6 0.10 10.66 16.84
C ILE A 6 1.06 11.83 16.57
N ASN A 7 1.66 12.41 17.62
CA ASN A 7 2.63 13.49 17.49
C ASN A 7 4.02 13.01 17.04
N LYS A 8 4.25 11.69 16.99
CA LYS A 8 5.48 11.13 16.40
C LYS A 8 5.48 11.26 14.87
N ILE A 9 4.33 11.55 14.26
CA ILE A 9 4.23 11.89 12.85
C ILE A 9 4.49 13.39 12.71
N ASP A 10 5.70 13.72 12.27
CA ASP A 10 6.25 15.07 12.17
C ASP A 10 6.76 15.38 10.74
N GLU A 11 7.30 16.58 10.51
CA GLU A 11 7.79 17.03 9.20
C GLU A 11 8.94 16.19 8.61
N LYS A 12 9.60 15.38 9.45
CA LYS A 12 10.67 14.47 9.02
C LYS A 12 10.11 13.12 8.58
N THR A 13 8.87 12.82 8.94
CA THR A 13 8.20 11.59 8.57
C THR A 13 7.96 11.56 7.07
N LYS A 14 8.36 10.46 6.42
CA LYS A 14 8.19 10.24 4.97
C LYS A 14 7.24 9.11 4.63
N ILE A 15 7.16 8.11 5.50
CA ILE A 15 6.28 6.94 5.35
C ILE A 15 5.65 6.63 6.69
N VAL A 16 4.35 6.37 6.70
CA VAL A 16 3.59 5.87 7.84
C VAL A 16 2.98 4.53 7.45
N ALA A 17 3.52 3.45 8.02
CA ALA A 17 3.07 2.09 7.73
C ALA A 17 2.41 1.48 8.97
N PHE A 18 1.19 0.97 8.83
CA PHE A 18 0.44 0.38 9.94
C PHE A 18 -0.61 -0.61 9.46
N ALA A 19 -1.08 -1.47 10.35
CA ALA A 19 -2.15 -2.42 10.06
C ALA A 19 -3.52 -1.74 10.16
N HIS A 20 -4.45 -2.13 9.29
CA HIS A 20 -5.85 -1.78 9.44
C HIS A 20 -6.46 -2.52 10.64
N VAL A 21 -6.18 -3.83 10.76
CA VAL A 21 -6.60 -4.69 11.87
C VAL A 21 -5.42 -5.55 12.33
N SER A 22 -5.16 -5.57 13.64
CA SER A 22 -4.13 -6.44 14.24
C SER A 22 -4.49 -7.91 14.08
N ASN A 23 -3.54 -8.73 13.62
CA ASN A 23 -3.70 -10.18 13.55
C ASN A 23 -3.63 -10.90 14.91
N VAL A 24 -3.12 -10.22 15.94
CA VAL A 24 -2.99 -10.79 17.29
C VAL A 24 -4.15 -10.35 18.16
N LEU A 25 -4.41 -9.04 18.20
CA LEU A 25 -5.40 -8.45 19.10
C LEU A 25 -6.79 -8.31 18.47
N GLY A 26 -6.91 -8.42 17.15
CA GLY A 26 -8.14 -8.09 16.43
C GLY A 26 -8.54 -6.62 16.49
N MET A 27 -7.67 -5.75 17.04
CA MET A 27 -7.92 -4.33 17.20
C MET A 27 -7.83 -3.62 15.85
N GLU A 28 -8.83 -2.78 15.57
CA GLU A 28 -8.85 -1.87 14.44
C GLU A 28 -8.15 -0.55 14.78
N PHE A 29 -7.26 -0.11 13.90
CA PHE A 29 -6.56 1.16 14.06
C PHE A 29 -7.39 2.32 13.50
N PRO A 30 -7.22 3.55 14.03
CA PRO A 30 -7.92 4.74 13.51
C PRO A 30 -7.30 5.18 12.18
N VAL A 31 -7.61 4.46 11.10
CA VAL A 31 -6.98 4.64 9.77
C VAL A 31 -7.11 6.07 9.26
N LYS A 32 -8.32 6.64 9.36
CA LYS A 32 -8.60 7.99 8.84
C LYS A 32 -7.74 9.05 9.54
N GLU A 33 -7.71 9.05 10.86
CA GLU A 33 -6.91 10.00 11.66
C GLU A 33 -5.41 9.88 11.35
N LEU A 34 -4.90 8.64 11.24
CA LEU A 34 -3.49 8.39 10.92
C LEU A 34 -3.14 8.82 9.50
N THR A 35 -4.05 8.59 8.55
CA THR A 35 -3.85 8.94 7.13
C THR A 35 -3.87 10.46 6.95
N GLU A 36 -4.87 11.15 7.51
CA GLU A 36 -4.95 12.61 7.51
C GLU A 36 -3.70 13.24 8.15
N LYS A 37 -3.24 12.70 9.28
CA LYS A 37 -2.03 13.17 9.94
C LYS A 37 -0.79 12.95 9.09
N ALA A 38 -0.63 11.77 8.47
CA ALA A 38 0.49 11.47 7.58
C ALA A 38 0.53 12.41 6.38
N HIS A 39 -0.62 12.63 5.73
CA HIS A 39 -0.72 13.55 4.60
C HIS A 39 -0.46 15.00 4.98
N SER A 40 -0.84 15.43 6.20
CA SER A 40 -0.58 16.79 6.68
C SER A 40 0.91 17.15 6.74
N VAL A 41 1.79 16.14 6.82
CA VAL A 41 3.26 16.30 6.80
C VAL A 41 3.90 15.84 5.48
N GLY A 42 3.09 15.48 4.48
CA GLY A 42 3.54 15.00 3.17
C GLY A 42 4.11 13.57 3.20
N ALA A 43 3.76 12.77 4.19
CA ALA A 43 4.17 11.37 4.28
C ALA A 43 3.22 10.45 3.50
N ILE A 44 3.77 9.35 2.97
CA ILE A 44 3.04 8.29 2.27
C ILE A 44 2.48 7.28 3.27
N VAL A 45 1.25 6.83 3.07
CA VAL A 45 0.56 5.84 3.90
C VAL A 45 0.59 4.45 3.28
N VAL A 46 1.14 3.48 4.00
CA VAL A 46 1.10 2.05 3.61
C VAL A 46 0.24 1.29 4.61
N LEU A 47 -0.94 0.86 4.17
CA LEU A 47 -1.92 0.20 5.02
C LEU A 47 -1.91 -1.32 4.81
N ASP A 48 -1.58 -2.08 5.87
CA ASP A 48 -1.71 -3.53 5.88
C ASP A 48 -3.16 -3.95 6.11
N GLY A 49 -3.79 -4.40 5.03
CA GLY A 49 -5.15 -4.86 4.98
C GLY A 49 -5.34 -6.34 5.24
N ALA A 50 -4.28 -7.13 5.48
CA ALA A 50 -4.31 -8.59 5.39
C ALA A 50 -5.37 -9.26 6.29
N GLN A 51 -5.69 -8.67 7.45
CA GLN A 51 -6.76 -9.15 8.34
C GLN A 51 -8.09 -8.41 8.15
N SER A 52 -8.07 -7.20 7.61
CA SER A 52 -9.30 -6.44 7.37
C SER A 52 -10.06 -6.94 6.14
N THR A 53 -9.36 -7.23 5.04
CA THR A 53 -9.96 -7.63 3.77
C THR A 53 -10.89 -8.85 3.88
N PRO A 54 -10.58 -9.92 4.66
CA PRO A 54 -11.47 -11.09 4.74
C PRO A 54 -12.69 -10.88 5.62
N HIS A 55 -12.70 -9.83 6.44
CA HIS A 55 -13.70 -9.63 7.47
C HIS A 55 -14.51 -8.34 7.30
N LYS A 56 -14.10 -7.45 6.39
CA LYS A 56 -14.69 -6.13 6.19
C LYS A 56 -14.79 -5.79 4.71
N LYS A 57 -15.83 -5.01 4.37
CA LYS A 57 -15.87 -4.32 3.08
C LYS A 57 -14.82 -3.21 3.10
N ILE A 58 -13.89 -3.27 2.16
CA ILE A 58 -12.81 -2.28 2.04
C ILE A 58 -13.16 -1.28 0.94
N ASP A 59 -13.03 0.00 1.26
CA ASP A 59 -13.10 1.12 0.32
C ASP A 59 -11.82 1.93 0.44
N VAL A 60 -10.87 1.68 -0.46
CA VAL A 60 -9.56 2.33 -0.45
C VAL A 60 -9.63 3.82 -0.76
N GLN A 61 -10.68 4.30 -1.43
CA GLN A 61 -10.89 5.73 -1.67
C GLN A 61 -11.35 6.42 -0.39
N ALA A 62 -12.25 5.79 0.36
CA ALA A 62 -12.71 6.31 1.65
C ALA A 62 -11.62 6.27 2.74
N LEU A 63 -10.72 5.28 2.69
CA LEU A 63 -9.58 5.17 3.61
C LEU A 63 -8.44 6.13 3.24
N ASP A 64 -8.38 6.57 1.98
CA ASP A 64 -7.37 7.48 1.40
C ASP A 64 -5.90 7.05 1.61
N CYS A 65 -5.65 5.77 1.88
CA CYS A 65 -4.29 5.24 1.94
C CYS A 65 -3.62 5.30 0.56
N ASP A 66 -2.31 5.57 0.55
CA ASP A 66 -1.54 5.65 -0.68
C ASP A 66 -1.22 4.27 -1.26
N PHE A 67 -0.98 3.30 -0.37
CA PHE A 67 -0.86 1.88 -0.68
C PHE A 67 -1.71 1.03 0.26
N PHE A 68 -2.30 -0.04 -0.27
CA PHE A 68 -3.05 -1.03 0.50
C PHE A 68 -2.63 -2.43 0.09
N VAL A 69 -2.27 -3.28 1.06
CA VAL A 69 -1.75 -4.63 0.78
C VAL A 69 -2.57 -5.71 1.48
N PHE A 70 -2.75 -6.85 0.82
CA PHE A 70 -3.33 -8.03 1.47
C PHE A 70 -2.90 -9.33 0.76
N SER A 71 -3.07 -10.47 1.45
CA SER A 71 -2.76 -11.80 0.92
C SER A 71 -4.03 -12.57 0.59
N GLY A 72 -4.08 -13.20 -0.58
CA GLY A 72 -5.25 -13.96 -1.03
C GLY A 72 -5.54 -15.20 -0.19
N HIS A 73 -4.53 -15.86 0.39
CA HIS A 73 -4.74 -17.07 1.20
C HIS A 73 -5.50 -16.79 2.52
N LYS A 74 -5.62 -15.53 2.95
CA LYS A 74 -6.51 -15.12 4.06
C LYS A 74 -7.94 -14.86 3.59
N MET A 75 -8.14 -14.73 2.28
CA MET A 75 -9.40 -14.49 1.57
C MET A 75 -9.98 -15.76 0.93
N CYS A 76 -9.59 -16.95 1.41
CA CYS A 76 -9.94 -18.24 0.81
C CYS A 76 -9.41 -18.46 -0.63
N ALA A 77 -8.42 -17.68 -1.09
CA ALA A 77 -7.72 -17.95 -2.34
C ALA A 77 -6.55 -18.93 -2.14
N SER A 78 -5.90 -19.33 -3.23
CA SER A 78 -4.71 -20.19 -3.17
C SER A 78 -3.54 -19.51 -2.47
N GLN A 79 -2.60 -20.32 -1.98
CA GLN A 79 -1.30 -19.80 -1.54
C GLN A 79 -0.52 -19.19 -2.71
N GLY A 80 0.38 -18.26 -2.42
CA GLY A 80 1.26 -17.63 -3.42
C GLY A 80 0.68 -16.42 -4.16
N ILE A 81 -0.54 -15.95 -3.83
CA ILE A 81 -1.11 -14.73 -4.40
C ILE A 81 -1.38 -13.66 -3.34
N GLY A 82 -1.16 -12.40 -3.71
CA GLY A 82 -1.45 -11.21 -2.93
C GLY A 82 -1.73 -10.02 -3.83
N VAL A 83 -2.10 -8.90 -3.24
CA VAL A 83 -2.44 -7.68 -3.96
C VAL A 83 -1.73 -6.50 -3.30
N LEU A 84 -1.16 -5.65 -4.14
CA LEU A 84 -0.77 -4.28 -3.83
C LEU A 84 -1.69 -3.35 -4.61
N TYR A 85 -2.53 -2.61 -3.92
CA TYR A 85 -3.14 -1.40 -4.45
C TYR A 85 -2.20 -0.22 -4.19
N GLY A 86 -2.12 0.69 -5.15
CA GLY A 86 -1.44 1.96 -4.99
C GLY A 86 -2.17 3.06 -5.76
N LYS A 87 -2.09 4.31 -5.28
CA LYS A 87 -2.58 5.47 -6.04
C LYS A 87 -1.83 5.57 -7.37
N ARG A 88 -2.56 5.86 -8.45
CA ARG A 88 -2.03 5.84 -9.82
C ARG A 88 -0.76 6.68 -9.96
N ASP A 89 -0.77 7.93 -9.51
CA ASP A 89 0.37 8.85 -9.66
C ASP A 89 1.64 8.34 -8.96
N LEU A 90 1.48 7.62 -7.84
CA LEU A 90 2.60 6.97 -7.15
C LEU A 90 3.10 5.76 -7.94
N LEU A 91 2.19 4.91 -8.42
CA LEU A 91 2.57 3.75 -9.22
C LEU A 91 3.24 4.14 -10.53
N GLU A 92 2.79 5.21 -11.21
CA GLU A 92 3.40 5.72 -12.44
C GLU A 92 4.83 6.22 -12.19
N THR A 93 5.08 6.90 -11.07
CA THR A 93 6.41 7.47 -10.72
C THR A 93 7.39 6.44 -10.16
N MET A 94 6.89 5.32 -9.61
CA MET A 94 7.74 4.25 -9.10
C MET A 94 8.48 3.52 -10.23
N PRO A 95 9.78 3.22 -10.04
CA PRO A 95 10.49 2.31 -10.93
C PRO A 95 9.91 0.89 -10.81
N PRO A 96 10.03 0.06 -11.86
CA PRO A 96 9.65 -1.34 -11.77
C PRO A 96 10.47 -2.07 -10.70
N PHE A 97 9.88 -3.10 -10.09
CA PHE A 97 10.53 -3.87 -9.03
C PHE A 97 11.24 -5.11 -9.58
N LEU A 98 10.49 -5.99 -10.26
CA LEU A 98 11.03 -7.13 -10.98
C LEU A 98 11.21 -6.77 -12.44
N LEU A 99 12.27 -7.28 -13.06
CA LEU A 99 12.59 -7.04 -14.47
C LEU A 99 12.52 -8.38 -15.22
N GLY A 100 11.93 -8.38 -16.42
CA GLY A 100 11.79 -9.60 -17.21
C GLY A 100 10.68 -9.50 -18.26
N GLY A 101 10.13 -10.64 -18.68
CA GLY A 101 8.97 -10.66 -19.57
C GLY A 101 7.75 -9.94 -18.97
N ASP A 102 6.80 -9.57 -19.82
CA ASP A 102 5.55 -8.83 -19.55
C ASP A 102 5.68 -7.37 -19.09
N MET A 103 6.65 -7.07 -18.23
CA MET A 103 6.82 -5.73 -17.66
C MET A 103 7.57 -4.73 -18.54
N ILE A 104 8.20 -5.23 -19.61
CA ILE A 104 8.95 -4.44 -20.58
C ILE A 104 8.07 -4.15 -21.79
N GLU A 105 8.12 -2.91 -22.28
CA GLU A 105 7.53 -2.53 -23.57
C GLU A 105 8.57 -2.75 -24.70
N TYR A 106 9.78 -2.21 -24.57
CA TYR A 106 10.89 -2.43 -25.51
C TYR A 106 12.23 -2.67 -24.82
N VAL A 107 13.01 -3.62 -25.35
CA VAL A 107 14.43 -3.82 -25.00
C VAL A 107 15.32 -3.40 -26.17
N LYS A 108 16.34 -2.60 -25.88
CA LYS A 108 17.48 -2.31 -26.75
C LYS A 108 18.76 -2.71 -26.03
N GLU A 109 19.89 -2.74 -26.74
CA GLU A 109 21.18 -3.14 -26.18
C GLU A 109 21.58 -2.36 -24.90
N GLN A 110 21.24 -1.07 -24.83
CA GLN A 110 21.64 -0.18 -23.73
C GLN A 110 20.48 0.43 -22.93
N THR A 111 19.23 0.20 -23.36
CA THR A 111 18.05 0.87 -22.77
C THR A 111 16.83 -0.04 -22.80
N ALA A 112 15.92 0.14 -21.84
CA ALA A 112 14.61 -0.47 -21.87
C ALA A 112 13.52 0.57 -21.57
N THR A 113 12.32 0.38 -22.12
CA THR A 113 11.09 1.08 -21.71
C THR A 113 10.15 0.10 -21.03
N PHE A 114 9.38 0.56 -20.06
CA PHE A 114 8.52 -0.30 -19.25
C PHE A 114 7.06 -0.14 -19.65
N ASN A 115 6.30 -1.21 -19.45
CA ASN A 115 4.90 -1.29 -19.82
C ASN A 115 4.04 -0.35 -18.95
N GLU A 116 2.78 -0.13 -19.37
CA GLU A 116 1.82 0.63 -18.58
C GLU A 116 1.36 -0.12 -17.32
N LEU A 117 0.68 0.58 -16.41
CA LEU A 117 0.06 -0.06 -15.24
C LEU A 117 -1.10 -0.97 -15.66
N PRO A 118 -1.28 -2.14 -15.03
CA PRO A 118 -0.49 -2.68 -13.92
C PRO A 118 0.74 -3.50 -14.35
N TYR A 119 0.93 -3.75 -15.66
CA TYR A 119 1.93 -4.69 -16.19
C TYR A 119 3.38 -4.32 -15.87
N LYS A 120 3.67 -3.06 -15.54
CA LYS A 120 4.99 -2.63 -15.05
C LYS A 120 5.51 -3.39 -13.82
N PHE A 121 4.62 -4.05 -13.06
CA PHE A 121 4.92 -4.69 -11.77
C PHE A 121 4.68 -6.19 -11.77
#